data_AF-A0A0E3SCH7-F1
#
_entry.id   AF-A0A0E3SCH7-F1
#
_cell.length_a   1.000
_cell.length_b   1.000
_cell.length_c   1.000
_cell.angle_alpha   90.00
_cell.angle_beta   90.00
_cell.angle_gamma   90.00
#
_symmetry.space_group_name_H-M   'P 1'
#
loop_
_entity.id
_entity.type
_entity.pdbx_description
1 polymer ?
#
loop_
_entity_poly.entity_id
_entity_poly.type
_entity_poly.pdbx_seq_one_letter_code
_entity_poly.pdbx_strand_id
1 'polypeptide(L)'
;MSEEEIALIDTEPSITDEKAVEVLKDYMSSESYIGEKKANTVKVISSGLVWKKNSDDRIHLAWWIRFVDSSFTTDNYPTSVWIDAHSGEMLLFDYYRD
;
A
#
# COMPACT_ATOMS: atom_id res chain seq x y z
N MET A 1 -1.12 5.21 -39.95
CA MET A 1 -1.06 5.64 -38.54
C MET A 1 -0.60 4.42 -37.76
N SER A 2 0.65 4.37 -37.30
CA SER A 2 1.11 3.34 -36.38
C SER A 2 0.64 3.73 -34.99
N GLU A 3 -0.06 2.84 -34.29
CA GLU A 3 -0.38 3.04 -32.89
C GLU A 3 0.94 3.06 -32.10
N GLU A 4 1.20 4.16 -31.40
CA GLU A 4 2.36 4.29 -30.53
C GLU A 4 1.99 3.64 -29.19
N GLU A 5 2.69 2.57 -28.84
CA GLU A 5 2.50 1.85 -27.59
C GLU A 5 2.95 2.73 -26.43
N ILE A 6 1.99 3.34 -25.72
CA ILE A 6 2.25 4.31 -24.65
C ILE A 6 2.74 3.65 -23.36
N ALA A 7 2.49 2.35 -23.15
CA ALA A 7 3.03 1.53 -22.07
C ALA A 7 2.71 0.04 -22.27
N LEU A 8 3.67 -0.85 -21.97
CA LEU A 8 3.42 -2.27 -21.72
C LEU A 8 3.07 -2.43 -20.24
N ILE A 9 1.84 -2.80 -19.95
CA ILE A 9 1.35 -2.94 -18.58
C ILE A 9 1.55 -4.39 -18.14
N ASP A 10 2.51 -4.61 -17.24
CA ASP A 10 2.67 -5.90 -16.57
C ASP A 10 1.55 -6.09 -15.54
N THR A 11 0.76 -7.15 -15.72
CA THR A 11 -0.40 -7.46 -14.88
C THR A 11 -0.07 -8.43 -13.76
N GLU A 12 1.12 -9.05 -13.80
CA GLU A 12 1.55 -10.02 -12.81
C GLU A 12 2.41 -9.32 -11.75
N PRO A 13 2.03 -9.39 -10.45
CA PRO A 13 2.83 -8.75 -9.41
C PRO A 13 4.17 -9.48 -9.23
N SER A 14 5.25 -8.73 -9.05
CA SER A 14 6.57 -9.31 -8.72
C SER A 14 6.71 -9.61 -7.22
N ILE A 15 5.89 -9.01 -6.37
CA ILE A 15 5.84 -9.30 -4.92
C ILE A 15 4.46 -9.84 -4.53
N THR A 16 4.42 -10.72 -3.54
CA THR A 16 3.16 -11.24 -2.99
C THR A 16 2.50 -10.22 -2.05
N ASP A 17 1.24 -10.47 -1.68
CA ASP A 17 0.57 -9.63 -0.69
C ASP A 17 1.18 -9.78 0.70
N GLU A 18 1.71 -10.95 1.07
CA GLU A 18 2.46 -11.08 2.33
C GLU A 18 3.70 -10.20 2.34
N LYS A 19 4.42 -10.12 1.21
CA LYS A 19 5.58 -9.23 1.11
C LYS A 19 5.17 -7.76 1.18
N ALA A 20 4.06 -7.38 0.58
CA ALA A 20 3.52 -6.02 0.70
C ALA A 20 3.09 -5.70 2.15
N VAL A 21 2.58 -6.66 2.91
CA VAL A 21 2.29 -6.49 4.35
C VAL A 21 3.57 -6.31 5.18
N GLU A 22 4.66 -7.00 4.85
CA GLU A 22 5.97 -6.73 5.49
C GLU A 22 6.44 -5.31 5.22
N VAL A 23 6.37 -4.84 3.97
CA VAL A 23 6.72 -3.47 3.59
C VAL A 23 5.92 -2.44 4.39
N LEU A 24 4.60 -2.66 4.57
CA LEU A 24 3.76 -1.81 5.42
C LEU A 24 4.29 -1.74 6.87
N LYS A 25 4.62 -2.89 7.47
CA LYS A 25 5.11 -2.94 8.86
C LYS A 25 6.46 -2.25 9.00
N ASP A 26 7.37 -2.46 8.07
CA ASP A 26 8.70 -1.82 8.07
C ASP A 26 8.56 -0.31 7.92
N TYR A 27 7.72 0.15 6.99
CA TYR A 27 7.41 1.56 6.78
C TYR A 27 6.86 2.20 8.06
N MET A 28 5.79 1.63 8.64
CA MET A 28 5.19 2.12 9.88
C MET A 28 6.17 2.13 11.06
N SER A 29 7.09 1.16 11.13
CA SER A 29 8.10 1.10 12.18
C SER A 29 9.13 2.22 12.06
N SER A 30 9.46 2.62 10.83
CA SER A 30 10.40 3.70 10.53
C SER A 30 9.81 5.11 10.73
N GLU A 31 8.48 5.24 10.64
CA GLU A 31 7.79 6.52 10.80
C GLU A 31 7.78 6.97 12.26
N SER A 32 8.50 8.06 12.56
CA SER A 32 8.70 8.55 13.94
C SER A 32 7.41 8.85 14.72
N TYR A 33 6.32 9.24 14.05
CA TYR A 33 5.02 9.51 14.67
C TYR A 33 4.16 8.25 14.89
N ILE A 34 4.55 7.10 14.31
CA ILE A 34 3.90 5.80 14.48
C ILE A 34 4.75 4.92 15.39
N GLY A 35 5.96 4.60 14.94
CA GLY A 35 6.95 3.77 15.60
C GLY A 35 6.63 2.27 15.62
N GLU A 36 7.68 1.48 15.83
CA GLU A 36 7.64 0.00 15.86
C GLU A 36 6.54 -0.57 16.77
N LYS A 37 6.34 0.02 17.95
CA LYS A 37 5.32 -0.45 18.90
C LYS A 37 3.91 -0.48 18.28
N LYS A 38 3.55 0.54 17.49
CA LYS A 38 2.24 0.59 16.81
C LYS A 38 2.23 -0.30 15.57
N ALA A 39 3.31 -0.31 14.79
CA ALA A 39 3.43 -1.18 13.61
C ALA A 39 3.20 -2.66 13.96
N ASN A 40 3.66 -3.10 15.14
CA ASN A 40 3.44 -4.46 15.65
C ASN A 40 1.99 -4.77 16.08
N THR A 41 1.10 -3.77 16.08
CA THR A 41 -0.33 -3.95 16.38
C THR A 41 -1.22 -3.91 15.14
N VAL A 42 -0.62 -3.77 13.96
CA VAL A 42 -1.33 -3.74 12.67
C VAL A 42 -2.08 -5.05 12.46
N LYS A 43 -3.39 -4.93 12.23
CA LYS A 43 -4.27 -6.01 11.79
C LYS A 43 -4.71 -5.72 10.36
N VAL A 44 -4.26 -6.57 9.43
CA VAL A 44 -4.68 -6.51 8.03
C VAL A 44 -6.08 -7.11 7.91
N ILE A 45 -6.98 -6.38 7.24
CA ILE A 45 -8.37 -6.77 7.01
C ILE A 45 -8.51 -7.40 5.63
N SER A 46 -7.86 -6.81 4.62
CA SER A 46 -7.88 -7.31 3.24
C SER A 46 -6.71 -6.77 2.43
N SER A 47 -6.26 -7.56 1.48
CA SER A 47 -5.30 -7.20 0.41
C SER A 47 -5.95 -7.44 -0.95
N GLY A 48 -5.56 -6.67 -1.96
CA GLY A 48 -5.97 -6.91 -3.35
C GLY A 48 -5.17 -6.09 -4.36
N LEU A 49 -5.04 -6.60 -5.58
CA LEU A 49 -4.38 -5.89 -6.67
C LEU A 49 -5.33 -4.87 -7.28
N VAL A 50 -4.84 -3.64 -7.47
CA VAL A 50 -5.56 -2.54 -8.09
C VAL A 50 -4.65 -1.75 -9.03
N TRP A 51 -5.25 -1.08 -10.00
CA TRP A 51 -4.55 -0.06 -10.80
C TRP A 51 -4.58 1.27 -10.06
N LYS A 52 -3.40 1.84 -9.79
CA LYS A 52 -3.25 3.14 -9.12
C LYS A 52 -2.51 4.11 -10.03
N LYS A 53 -3.15 5.23 -10.35
CA LYS A 53 -2.52 6.36 -11.01
C LYS A 53 -1.74 7.20 -9.98
N ASN A 54 -0.48 7.53 -10.26
CA ASN A 54 0.34 8.40 -9.42
C ASN A 54 0.21 9.88 -9.84
N SER A 55 0.98 10.78 -9.20
CA SER A 55 0.97 12.22 -9.51
C SER A 55 1.54 12.57 -10.89
N ASP A 56 2.36 11.69 -11.45
CA ASP A 56 3.03 11.88 -12.76
C ASP A 56 2.22 11.25 -13.90
N ASP A 57 0.93 11.04 -13.66
CA ASP A 57 -0.02 10.39 -14.55
C ASP A 57 0.32 8.95 -14.97
N ARG A 58 1.28 8.29 -14.31
CA ARG A 58 1.64 6.89 -14.57
C ARG A 58 0.72 5.93 -13.83
N ILE A 59 0.38 4.82 -14.47
CA ILE A 59 -0.46 3.75 -13.91
C ILE A 59 0.46 2.66 -13.38
N HIS A 60 0.29 2.31 -12.11
CA HIS A 60 1.00 1.24 -11.42
C HIS A 60 0.02 0.12 -11.06
N LEU A 61 0.48 -1.13 -11.17
CA LEU A 61 -0.15 -2.23 -10.46
C LEU A 61 0.25 -2.11 -8.99
N ALA A 62 -0.72 -2.13 -8.08
CA ALA A 62 -0.47 -1.90 -6.67
C ALA A 62 -1.23 -2.87 -5.78
N TRP A 63 -0.60 -3.27 -4.68
CA TRP A 63 -1.27 -3.89 -3.56
C TRP A 63 -2.01 -2.82 -2.76
N TRP A 64 -3.34 -2.91 -2.77
CA TRP A 64 -4.21 -2.17 -1.86
C TRP A 64 -4.42 -2.99 -0.59
N ILE A 65 -3.87 -2.51 0.52
CA ILE A 65 -3.99 -3.17 1.83
C ILE A 65 -4.84 -2.28 2.74
N ARG A 66 -5.89 -2.87 3.32
CA ARG A 66 -6.74 -2.24 4.34
C ARG A 66 -6.37 -2.79 5.70
N PHE A 67 -6.14 -1.92 6.67
CA PHE A 67 -5.69 -2.34 8.00
C PHE A 67 -6.15 -1.39 9.11
N VAL A 68 -5.97 -1.81 10.36
CA VAL A 68 -6.16 -1.01 11.57
C VAL A 68 -4.99 -1.26 12.52
N ASP A 69 -4.69 -0.30 13.41
CA ASP A 69 -3.74 -0.49 14.50
C ASP A 69 -4.38 -0.25 15.88
N SER A 70 -3.61 -0.43 16.95
CA SER A 70 -4.08 -0.28 18.33
C SER A 70 -4.54 1.13 18.71
N SER A 71 -4.23 2.16 17.93
CA SER A 71 -4.67 3.54 18.18
C SER A 71 -6.02 3.89 17.57
N PHE A 72 -6.59 3.02 16.74
CA PHE A 72 -7.93 3.24 16.17
C PHE A 72 -8.95 2.97 17.27
N THR A 73 -9.66 4.00 17.72
CA THR A 73 -10.69 3.91 18.77
C THR A 73 -11.92 3.20 18.22
N THR A 74 -11.87 1.86 18.15
CA THR A 74 -12.96 0.95 17.76
C THR A 74 -13.53 1.15 16.34
N ASP A 75 -13.17 0.22 15.45
CA ASP A 75 -13.84 -0.25 14.21
C ASP A 75 -14.35 0.70 13.13
N ASN A 76 -14.39 2.02 13.30
CA ASN A 76 -15.21 2.80 12.37
C ASN A 76 -14.60 3.11 11.01
N TYR A 77 -13.28 3.17 10.82
CA TYR A 77 -12.71 3.36 9.47
C TYR A 77 -11.31 2.73 9.34
N PRO A 78 -11.15 1.60 8.62
CA PRO A 78 -9.83 1.07 8.33
C PRO A 78 -9.07 2.01 7.38
N THR A 79 -7.78 2.19 7.65
CA THR A 79 -6.86 2.92 6.78
C THR A 79 -6.46 2.05 5.60
N SER A 80 -5.97 2.69 4.54
CA SER A 80 -5.53 2.04 3.31
C SER A 80 -4.13 2.47 2.92
N VAL A 81 -3.41 1.53 2.34
CA VAL A 81 -2.10 1.78 1.74
C VAL A 81 -2.08 1.19 0.33
N TRP A 82 -1.33 1.84 -0.56
CA TRP A 82 -1.02 1.36 -1.90
C TRP A 82 0.49 1.20 -2.02
N ILE A 83 0.90 -0.03 -2.32
CA ILE A 83 2.31 -0.40 -2.48
C ILE A 83 2.48 -0.91 -3.90
N ASP A 84 3.49 -0.43 -4.61
CA ASP A 84 3.80 -0.89 -5.96
C ASP A 84 4.03 -2.41 -5.97
N ALA A 85 3.30 -3.12 -6.84
CA ALA A 85 3.27 -4.58 -6.85
C ALA A 85 4.53 -5.20 -7.47
N HIS A 86 5.44 -4.40 -8.02
CA HIS A 86 6.70 -4.86 -8.59
C HIS A 86 7.90 -4.50 -7.72
N SER A 87 7.97 -3.24 -7.25
CA SER A 87 9.11 -2.72 -6.50
C SER A 87 8.93 -2.77 -4.99
N GLY A 88 7.69 -2.82 -4.49
CA GLY A 88 7.40 -2.63 -3.07
C GLY A 88 7.48 -1.17 -2.62
N GLU A 89 7.53 -0.21 -3.54
CA GLU A 89 7.53 1.22 -3.21
C GLU A 89 6.18 1.66 -2.60
N MET A 90 6.26 2.50 -1.57
CA MET A 90 5.08 3.10 -0.95
C MET A 90 4.48 4.19 -1.86
N LEU A 91 3.41 3.89 -2.58
CA LEU A 91 2.78 4.83 -3.52
C LEU A 91 1.85 5.82 -2.82
N LEU A 92 1.09 5.35 -1.84
CA LEU A 92 0.21 6.18 -1.03
C LEU A 92 -0.03 5.53 0.32
N PHE A 93 0.18 6.30 1.38
CA PHE A 93 -0.09 5.90 2.74
C PHE A 93 -1.20 6.80 3.32
N ASP A 94 -2.45 6.36 3.22
CA ASP A 94 -3.63 7.11 3.66
C ASP A 94 -3.92 6.85 5.15
N TYR A 95 -2.92 7.13 5.97
CA TYR A 95 -2.95 6.95 7.42
C TYR A 95 -3.33 8.27 8.08
N TYR A 96 -4.64 8.46 8.29
CA TYR A 96 -5.15 9.57 9.06
C TYR A 96 -5.20 9.21 10.54
N ARG A 97 -4.74 10.14 11.38
CA ARG A 97 -4.73 10.04 12.84
C ARG A 97 -5.44 11.26 13.41
N ASP A 98 -6.43 11.03 14.27
CA ASP A 98 -6.93 12.07 15.19
C ASP A 98 -5.93 12.30 16.34
#